data_AF-A0A8T3N7Y6-F1
#
_entry.id   AF-A0A8T3N7Y6-F1
#
_cell.length_a   1.000
_cell.length_b   1.000
_cell.length_c   1.000
_cell.angle_alpha   90.00
_cell.angle_beta   90.00
_cell.angle_gamma   90.00
#
_symmetry.space_group_name_H-M   'P 1'
#
loop_
_entity.id
_entity.type
_entity.pdbx_description
1 polymer ?
#
loop_
_entity_poly.entity_id
_entity_poly.type
_entity_poly.pdbx_seq_one_letter_code
_entity_poly.pdbx_strand_id
1 'polypeptide(L)'
;MITFEVIDKYLALNGMLGFFMTGTVFTNESSEGLRQFTIRDGAVRCAVCSVDDFTAISPFDGVSNRPTFLLIQRDAATEFPVPYRLWSTPSTKRARIRWFSSAAAFLDQAKREDREARPVPGGNGARPWLIGTKAEHMTFAKVFSAGAAVYSARKGVTTDRNGIFWARLLGESSSDSIRVQNAAHIGRTKDIATKTALVEVEHLFPLLRGRGVAPFDAQPEAELRIIVPQRGMHGDPDLPISGPKTF
;
A
#
# COMPACT_ATOMS: atom_id res chain seq x y z
N MET A 1 11.58 -16.72 9.14
CA MET A 1 10.11 -16.73 8.95
C MET A 1 9.62 -18.18 8.96
N ILE A 2 8.47 -18.48 9.56
CA ILE A 2 8.00 -19.86 9.76
C ILE A 2 7.92 -20.70 8.48
N THR A 3 7.55 -20.10 7.35
CA THR A 3 7.44 -20.81 6.05
C THR A 3 8.75 -21.47 5.64
N PHE A 4 9.88 -20.77 5.72
CA PHE A 4 11.18 -21.31 5.31
C PHE A 4 11.70 -22.39 6.26
N GLU A 5 11.43 -22.25 7.55
CA GLU A 5 11.73 -23.29 8.54
C GLU A 5 10.95 -24.57 8.26
N VAL A 6 9.66 -24.45 7.88
CA VAL A 6 8.82 -25.60 7.57
C VAL A 6 9.31 -26.30 6.30
N ILE A 7 9.62 -25.53 5.25
CA ILE A 7 10.16 -26.06 4.00
C ILE A 7 11.50 -26.77 4.25
N ASP A 8 12.40 -26.17 5.03
CA ASP A 8 13.72 -26.75 5.24
C ASP A 8 13.68 -28.06 6.05
N LYS A 9 12.87 -28.09 7.12
CA LYS A 9 12.85 -29.21 8.07
C LYS A 9 11.93 -30.36 7.67
N TYR A 10 10.81 -30.07 7.00
CA TYR A 10 9.74 -31.06 6.82
C TYR A 10 9.48 -31.46 5.37
N LEU A 11 9.92 -30.67 4.38
CA LEU A 11 9.75 -31.06 2.98
C LEU A 11 10.91 -31.95 2.52
N ALA A 12 10.55 -33.11 1.98
CA ALA A 12 11.46 -33.93 1.19
C ALA A 12 11.96 -33.17 -0.05
N LEU A 13 12.99 -33.70 -0.70
CA LEU A 13 13.51 -33.15 -1.96
C LEU A 13 12.39 -33.07 -3.00
N ASN A 14 12.28 -31.92 -3.69
CA ASN A 14 11.19 -31.59 -4.62
C ASN A 14 9.77 -31.63 -4.00
N GLY A 15 9.66 -31.66 -2.67
CA GLY A 15 8.38 -31.63 -1.97
C GLY A 15 7.63 -30.32 -2.19
N MET A 16 6.31 -30.38 -2.03
CA MET A 16 5.43 -29.22 -2.15
C MET A 16 4.77 -28.89 -0.81
N LEU A 17 4.58 -27.59 -0.55
CA LEU A 17 3.86 -27.07 0.60
C LEU A 17 2.74 -26.16 0.11
N GLY A 18 1.53 -26.40 0.63
CA GLY A 18 0.37 -25.53 0.43
C GLY A 18 -0.10 -24.97 1.77
N PHE A 19 -0.19 -23.65 1.91
CA PHE A 19 -0.65 -23.04 3.16
C PHE A 19 -1.23 -21.63 2.96
N PHE A 20 -2.04 -21.19 3.91
CA PHE A 20 -2.57 -19.82 3.93
C PHE A 20 -1.62 -18.84 4.60
N MET A 21 -1.51 -17.65 4.02
CA MET A 21 -0.75 -16.52 4.53
C MET A 21 -1.41 -15.19 4.17
N THR A 22 -0.87 -14.09 4.69
CA THR A 22 -1.29 -12.75 4.27
C THR A 22 -0.76 -12.44 2.87
N GLY A 23 -1.63 -12.13 1.91
CA GLY A 23 -1.24 -11.77 0.54
C GLY A 23 -0.41 -10.49 0.45
N THR A 24 -0.39 -9.67 1.50
CA THR A 24 0.41 -8.44 1.56
C THR A 24 1.91 -8.70 1.44
N VAL A 25 2.37 -9.92 1.74
CA VAL A 25 3.78 -10.29 1.56
C VAL A 25 4.24 -10.23 0.11
N PHE A 26 3.31 -10.32 -0.87
CA PHE A 26 3.65 -10.23 -2.28
C PHE A 26 3.77 -8.78 -2.73
N THR A 27 3.15 -7.81 -2.04
CA THR A 27 3.05 -6.42 -2.51
C THR A 27 3.81 -5.40 -1.65
N ASN A 28 4.11 -5.69 -0.38
CA ASN A 28 4.73 -4.71 0.52
C ASN A 28 6.25 -4.74 0.47
N GLU A 29 6.91 -3.59 0.51
CA GLU A 29 8.39 -3.51 0.46
C GLU A 29 9.07 -4.30 1.59
N SER A 30 8.54 -4.23 2.82
CA SER A 30 9.11 -4.90 4.02
C SER A 30 9.19 -6.42 3.94
N SER A 31 8.60 -7.06 2.92
CA SER A 31 8.60 -8.52 2.73
C SER A 31 9.56 -8.97 1.62
N GLU A 32 10.54 -8.15 1.23
CA GLU A 32 11.55 -8.51 0.21
C GLU A 32 12.27 -9.82 0.52
N GLY A 33 12.76 -9.99 1.76
CA GLY A 33 13.49 -11.21 2.15
C GLY A 33 12.68 -12.50 1.96
N LEU A 34 11.35 -12.43 2.09
CA LEU A 34 10.48 -13.57 1.79
C LEU A 34 10.36 -13.81 0.28
N ARG A 35 10.20 -12.74 -0.52
CA ARG A 35 10.03 -12.83 -1.97
C ARG A 35 11.29 -13.25 -2.72
N GLN A 36 12.42 -13.41 -2.04
CA GLN A 36 13.57 -14.11 -2.59
C GLN A 36 13.29 -15.61 -2.81
N PHE A 37 12.35 -16.18 -2.04
CA PHE A 37 11.98 -17.59 -2.09
C PHE A 37 13.19 -18.54 -2.05
N THR A 38 14.12 -18.27 -1.13
CA THR A 38 15.27 -19.13 -0.88
C THR A 38 15.37 -19.48 0.60
N ILE A 39 16.00 -20.60 0.89
CA ILE A 39 16.34 -21.07 2.24
C ILE A 39 17.83 -21.40 2.30
N ARG A 40 18.36 -21.63 3.51
CA ARG A 40 19.79 -21.91 3.77
C ARG A 40 20.70 -20.86 3.14
N ASP A 41 20.44 -19.59 3.46
CA ASP A 41 21.20 -18.43 2.98
C ASP A 41 21.33 -18.37 1.45
N GLY A 42 20.28 -18.78 0.72
CA GLY A 42 20.25 -18.73 -0.74
C GLY A 42 20.64 -20.05 -1.43
N ALA A 43 21.11 -21.06 -0.69
CA ALA A 43 21.60 -22.31 -1.27
C ALA A 43 20.49 -23.15 -1.92
N VAL A 44 19.25 -23.07 -1.40
CA VAL A 44 18.10 -23.83 -1.93
C VAL A 44 17.02 -22.85 -2.37
N ARG A 45 16.59 -22.98 -3.62
CA ARG A 45 15.48 -22.21 -4.19
C ARG A 45 14.15 -22.91 -3.96
N CYS A 46 13.11 -22.11 -3.77
CA CYS A 46 11.74 -22.57 -3.63
C CYS A 46 10.88 -21.91 -4.70
N ALA A 47 10.29 -22.70 -5.60
CA ALA A 47 9.46 -22.21 -6.68
C ALA A 47 8.05 -21.93 -6.18
N VAL A 48 7.56 -20.71 -6.37
CA VAL A 48 6.13 -20.43 -6.21
C VAL A 48 5.38 -20.97 -7.41
N CYS A 49 4.57 -22.01 -7.20
CA CYS A 49 3.84 -22.69 -8.28
C CYS A 49 2.52 -21.99 -8.60
N SER A 50 1.79 -21.53 -7.58
CA SER A 50 0.56 -20.76 -7.75
C SER A 50 0.20 -20.00 -6.49
N VAL A 51 -0.62 -18.98 -6.67
CA VAL A 51 -1.22 -18.20 -5.58
C VAL A 51 -2.72 -18.09 -5.79
N ASP A 52 -3.49 -18.36 -4.75
CA ASP A 52 -4.95 -18.29 -4.74
C ASP A 52 -5.41 -17.27 -3.69
N ASP A 53 -6.01 -16.16 -4.12
CA ASP A 53 -6.43 -15.04 -3.29
C ASP A 53 -7.92 -15.11 -2.96
N PHE A 54 -8.22 -15.26 -1.67
CA PHE A 54 -9.57 -15.40 -1.14
C PHE A 54 -10.04 -14.12 -0.46
N THR A 55 -9.40 -12.97 -0.69
CA THR A 55 -9.74 -11.69 -0.05
C THR A 55 -11.22 -11.33 -0.26
N ALA A 56 -11.75 -11.52 -1.46
CA ALA A 56 -13.15 -11.21 -1.75
C ALA A 56 -14.15 -12.17 -1.07
N ILE A 57 -13.70 -13.33 -0.59
CA ILE A 57 -14.54 -14.28 0.16
C ILE A 57 -14.43 -14.02 1.66
N SER A 58 -13.24 -13.70 2.15
CA SER A 58 -12.92 -13.58 3.57
C SER A 58 -13.28 -14.86 4.36
N PRO A 59 -12.64 -16.02 4.05
CA PRO A 59 -13.00 -17.32 4.61
C PRO A 59 -12.76 -17.49 6.12
N PHE A 60 -11.97 -16.62 6.75
CA PHE A 60 -11.65 -16.71 8.17
C PHE A 60 -12.29 -15.55 8.96
N ASP A 61 -12.99 -15.88 10.04
CA ASP A 61 -13.67 -14.89 10.87
C ASP A 61 -12.70 -14.03 11.67
N GLY A 62 -12.98 -12.73 11.74
CA GLY A 62 -12.18 -11.77 12.52
C GLY A 62 -10.81 -11.44 11.92
N VAL A 63 -10.48 -11.95 10.73
CA VAL A 63 -9.18 -11.73 10.08
C VAL A 63 -9.33 -10.85 8.84
N SER A 64 -8.62 -9.71 8.80
CA SER A 64 -8.64 -8.75 7.69
C SER A 64 -7.41 -8.81 6.77
N ASN A 65 -6.55 -9.82 6.95
CA ASN A 65 -5.18 -9.83 6.45
C ASN A 65 -4.99 -10.24 4.97
N ARG A 66 -6.01 -10.12 4.11
CA ARG A 66 -5.97 -10.64 2.72
C ARG A 66 -5.57 -12.13 2.67
N PRO A 67 -6.49 -13.06 2.98
CA PRO A 67 -6.20 -14.48 3.04
C PRO A 67 -5.83 -15.03 1.66
N THR A 68 -4.60 -15.51 1.54
CA THR A 68 -4.03 -15.98 0.29
C THR A 68 -3.40 -17.35 0.51
N PHE A 69 -3.74 -18.33 -0.32
CA PHE A 69 -3.13 -19.65 -0.32
C PHE A 69 -1.93 -19.64 -1.27
N LEU A 70 -0.78 -20.10 -0.77
CA LEU A 70 0.47 -20.22 -1.50
C LEU A 70 0.79 -21.70 -1.71
N LEU A 71 1.02 -22.08 -2.96
CA LEU A 71 1.62 -23.37 -3.32
C LEU A 71 3.08 -23.15 -3.71
N ILE A 72 4.00 -23.78 -2.97
CA ILE A 72 5.44 -23.63 -3.16
C ILE A 72 6.13 -25.00 -3.22
N GLN A 73 7.10 -25.16 -4.12
CA GLN A 73 7.88 -26.37 -4.30
C GLN A 73 9.34 -26.11 -3.94
N ARG A 74 9.95 -27.03 -3.18
CA ARG A 74 11.38 -26.99 -2.85
C ARG A 74 12.24 -27.41 -4.05
N ASP A 75 13.49 -26.96 -4.09
CA ASP A 75 14.53 -27.37 -5.05
C ASP A 75 14.23 -26.96 -6.50
N ALA A 76 13.45 -25.89 -6.67
CA ALA A 76 13.10 -25.33 -7.97
C ALA A 76 13.14 -23.79 -7.92
N ALA A 77 13.36 -23.15 -9.06
CA ALA A 77 13.27 -21.71 -9.18
C ALA A 77 11.85 -21.29 -9.59
N THR A 78 11.36 -20.17 -9.06
CA THR A 78 10.09 -19.60 -9.49
C THR A 78 10.18 -19.16 -10.95
N GLU A 79 9.31 -19.72 -11.80
CA GLU A 79 9.12 -19.27 -13.17
C GLU A 79 8.01 -18.22 -13.22
N PHE A 80 8.30 -17.07 -13.82
CA PHE A 80 7.32 -16.00 -14.01
C PHE A 80 6.78 -16.00 -15.44
N PRO A 81 5.48 -15.68 -15.64
CA PRO A 81 4.51 -15.29 -14.61
C PRO A 81 4.04 -16.44 -13.73
N VAL A 82 3.88 -16.16 -12.44
CA VAL A 82 3.23 -17.10 -11.51
C VAL A 82 1.72 -17.02 -11.71
N PRO A 83 1.00 -18.15 -11.84
CA PRO A 83 -0.47 -18.17 -11.83
C PRO A 83 -1.03 -17.58 -10.53
N TYR A 84 -1.85 -16.54 -10.66
CA TYR A 84 -2.52 -15.88 -9.54
C TYR A 84 -4.03 -15.96 -9.76
N ARG A 85 -4.78 -16.51 -8.81
CA ARG A 85 -6.23 -16.76 -8.97
C ARG A 85 -6.99 -15.93 -7.96
N LEU A 86 -7.87 -15.05 -8.44
CA LEU A 86 -8.78 -14.30 -7.58
C LEU A 86 -10.06 -15.11 -7.40
N TRP A 87 -10.41 -15.39 -6.16
CA TRP A 87 -11.63 -16.11 -5.81
C TRP A 87 -12.67 -15.16 -5.23
N SER A 88 -13.87 -15.23 -5.80
CA SER A 88 -15.02 -14.47 -5.36
C SER A 88 -16.26 -15.36 -5.33
N THR A 89 -17.26 -15.01 -4.53
CA THR A 89 -18.55 -15.69 -4.51
C THR A 89 -19.64 -14.72 -4.91
N PRO A 90 -20.73 -15.18 -5.55
CA PRO A 90 -21.91 -14.36 -5.80
C PRO A 90 -22.39 -13.74 -4.47
N SER A 91 -22.35 -12.42 -4.39
CA SER A 91 -22.88 -11.68 -3.24
C SER A 91 -24.36 -11.40 -3.49
N THR A 92 -25.25 -11.97 -2.67
CA THR A 92 -26.60 -11.40 -2.56
C THR A 92 -26.52 -10.14 -1.68
N LYS A 93 -27.43 -9.18 -1.87
CA LYS A 93 -27.43 -7.87 -1.18
C LYS A 93 -27.47 -7.94 0.38
N ARG A 94 -27.55 -9.13 0.98
CA ARG A 94 -27.70 -9.32 2.43
C ARG A 94 -26.61 -10.13 3.13
N ALA A 95 -25.77 -10.91 2.44
CA ALA A 95 -24.65 -11.61 3.08
C ALA A 95 -23.62 -12.14 2.07
N ARG A 96 -22.34 -12.11 2.46
CA ARG A 96 -21.29 -12.91 1.81
C ARG A 96 -21.47 -14.37 2.21
N ILE A 97 -21.60 -15.27 1.24
CA ILE A 97 -21.53 -16.72 1.51
C ILE A 97 -20.08 -17.06 1.83
N ARG A 98 -19.82 -17.43 3.09
CA ARG A 98 -18.50 -17.80 3.61
C ARG A 98 -18.36 -19.30 3.89
N TRP A 99 -19.49 -20.00 3.97
CA TRP A 99 -19.56 -21.40 4.36
C TRP A 99 -20.16 -22.21 3.23
N PHE A 100 -19.50 -23.33 2.92
CA PHE A 100 -19.92 -24.28 1.91
C PHE A 100 -19.92 -25.68 2.51
N SER A 101 -20.86 -26.51 2.11
CA SER A 101 -20.98 -27.90 2.60
C SER A 101 -19.84 -28.80 2.12
N SER A 102 -19.20 -28.44 1.00
CA SER A 102 -18.04 -29.16 0.44
C SER A 102 -17.22 -28.26 -0.48
N ALA A 103 -16.00 -28.70 -0.80
CA ALA A 103 -15.17 -28.05 -1.81
C ALA A 103 -15.84 -28.05 -3.20
N ALA A 104 -16.56 -29.10 -3.57
CA ALA A 104 -17.30 -29.16 -4.82
C ALA A 104 -18.42 -28.11 -4.87
N ALA A 105 -19.17 -27.95 -3.77
CA ALA A 105 -20.20 -26.91 -3.66
C ALA A 105 -19.61 -25.50 -3.71
N PHE A 106 -18.42 -25.31 -3.15
CA PHE A 106 -17.67 -24.05 -3.30
C PHE A 106 -17.28 -23.81 -4.75
N LEU A 107 -16.66 -24.77 -5.42
CA LEU A 107 -16.17 -24.64 -6.79
C LEU A 107 -17.29 -24.40 -7.81
N ASP A 108 -18.48 -24.94 -7.57
CA ASP A 108 -19.68 -24.73 -8.39
C ASP A 108 -20.19 -23.28 -8.31
N GLN A 109 -20.14 -22.68 -7.12
CA GLN A 109 -20.69 -21.35 -6.88
C GLN A 109 -19.65 -20.22 -7.01
N ALA A 110 -18.39 -20.50 -6.69
CA ALA A 110 -17.34 -19.50 -6.68
C ALA A 110 -16.90 -19.15 -8.10
N LYS A 111 -16.65 -17.87 -8.33
CA LYS A 111 -16.04 -17.38 -9.55
C LYS A 111 -14.53 -17.28 -9.33
N ARG A 112 -13.79 -18.07 -10.10
CA ARG A 112 -12.33 -17.94 -10.26
C ARG A 112 -12.02 -16.98 -11.39
N GLU A 113 -11.12 -16.07 -11.14
CA GLU A 113 -10.58 -15.17 -12.14
C GLU A 113 -9.05 -15.35 -12.22
N ASP A 114 -8.59 -15.82 -13.38
CA ASP A 114 -7.18 -16.10 -13.61
C ASP A 114 -6.41 -14.80 -13.94
N ARG A 115 -5.26 -14.66 -13.31
CA ARG A 115 -4.30 -13.54 -13.41
C ARG A 115 -2.88 -14.08 -13.45
N GLU A 116 -1.96 -13.19 -13.80
CA GLU A 116 -0.52 -13.41 -13.75
C GLU A 116 0.09 -12.51 -12.69
N ALA A 117 1.00 -13.05 -11.90
CA ALA A 117 1.85 -12.27 -11.01
C ALA A 117 3.29 -12.23 -11.53
N ARG A 118 3.89 -11.03 -11.54
CA ARG A 118 5.30 -10.80 -11.91
C ARG A 118 5.91 -9.80 -10.93
N PRO A 119 7.20 -9.90 -10.57
CA PRO A 119 7.86 -8.85 -9.80
C PRO A 119 7.88 -7.55 -10.63
N VAL A 120 7.80 -6.40 -9.94
CA VAL A 120 8.03 -5.09 -10.57
C VAL A 120 9.38 -5.12 -11.29
N PRO A 121 9.45 -4.73 -12.59
CA PRO A 121 10.69 -4.77 -13.38
C PRO A 121 11.83 -3.95 -12.79
N GLY A 122 13.06 -4.45 -12.97
CA GLY A 122 14.31 -3.88 -12.46
C GLY A 122 14.57 -4.27 -11.01
N GLY A 123 15.74 -4.80 -10.67
CA GLY A 123 16.08 -5.31 -9.32
C GLY A 123 16.43 -6.80 -9.31
N ASN A 124 16.41 -7.42 -8.12
CA ASN A 124 16.86 -8.79 -7.85
C ASN A 124 15.76 -9.87 -7.96
N GLY A 125 14.58 -9.53 -8.52
CA GLY A 125 13.43 -10.44 -8.59
C GLY A 125 12.60 -10.56 -7.29
N ALA A 126 13.04 -9.97 -6.17
CA ALA A 126 12.33 -9.96 -4.89
C ALA A 126 11.48 -8.68 -4.67
N ARG A 127 11.29 -7.87 -5.71
CA ARG A 127 10.42 -6.69 -5.66
C ARG A 127 8.95 -7.08 -5.51
N PRO A 128 8.11 -6.14 -5.05
CA PRO A 128 6.66 -6.34 -5.03
C PRO A 128 6.12 -6.90 -6.34
N TRP A 129 5.07 -7.70 -6.28
CA TRP A 129 4.43 -8.28 -7.44
C TRP A 129 3.38 -7.36 -8.03
N LEU A 130 3.39 -7.24 -9.35
CA LEU A 130 2.30 -6.74 -10.19
C LEU A 130 1.40 -7.92 -10.52
N ILE A 131 0.12 -7.80 -10.14
CA ILE A 131 -0.91 -8.80 -10.42
C ILE A 131 -1.84 -8.22 -11.46
N GLY A 132 -2.04 -8.94 -12.56
CA GLY A 132 -2.82 -8.44 -13.69
C GLY A 132 -3.05 -9.50 -14.76
N THR A 133 -3.91 -9.19 -15.72
CA THR A 133 -4.09 -9.94 -16.95
C THR A 133 -2.85 -9.82 -17.84
N LYS A 134 -2.73 -10.70 -18.84
CA LYS A 134 -1.68 -10.58 -19.87
C LYS A 134 -1.67 -9.20 -20.54
N ALA A 135 -2.86 -8.64 -20.81
CA ALA A 135 -3.00 -7.32 -21.42
C ALA A 135 -2.50 -6.19 -20.50
N GLU A 136 -2.80 -6.25 -19.21
CA GLU A 136 -2.30 -5.30 -18.22
C GLU A 136 -0.77 -5.39 -18.08
N HIS A 137 -0.19 -6.60 -18.08
CA HIS A 137 1.26 -6.79 -18.06
C HIS A 137 1.97 -6.20 -19.29
N MET A 138 1.35 -6.27 -20.48
CA MET A 138 1.87 -5.57 -21.66
C MET A 138 1.87 -4.05 -21.49
N THR A 139 0.85 -3.50 -20.81
CA THR A 139 0.79 -2.07 -20.48
C THR A 139 1.84 -1.70 -19.43
N PHE A 140 1.97 -2.49 -18.35
CA PHE A 140 2.96 -2.27 -17.31
C PHE A 140 4.38 -2.28 -17.89
N ALA A 141 4.70 -3.23 -18.77
CA ALA A 141 5.99 -3.29 -19.43
C ALA A 141 6.33 -1.95 -20.13
N LYS A 142 5.38 -1.33 -20.84
CA LYS A 142 5.59 -0.02 -21.47
C LYS A 142 5.92 1.08 -20.45
N VAL A 143 5.21 1.09 -19.31
CA VAL A 143 5.45 2.06 -18.22
C VAL A 143 6.87 1.93 -17.67
N PHE A 144 7.34 0.70 -17.43
CA PHE A 144 8.69 0.46 -16.90
C PHE A 144 9.79 0.56 -17.97
N SER A 145 9.45 0.49 -19.25
CA SER A 145 10.39 0.64 -20.37
C SER A 145 10.67 2.11 -20.73
N ALA A 146 9.89 3.06 -20.21
CA ALA A 146 9.84 4.45 -20.66
C ALA A 146 11.08 5.32 -20.32
N GLY A 147 12.22 4.71 -20.01
CA GLY A 147 13.44 5.42 -19.61
C GLY A 147 13.41 5.91 -18.16
N ALA A 148 14.31 6.83 -17.83
CA ALA A 148 14.38 7.40 -16.48
C ALA A 148 13.07 8.11 -16.12
N ALA A 149 12.61 7.93 -14.89
CA ALA A 149 11.40 8.61 -14.41
C ALA A 149 11.56 10.14 -14.57
N VAL A 150 10.60 10.77 -15.24
CA VAL A 150 10.59 12.23 -15.47
C VAL A 150 10.37 13.01 -14.16
N TYR A 151 9.95 12.32 -13.09
CA TYR A 151 9.76 12.89 -11.77
C TYR A 151 10.41 12.03 -10.68
N SER A 152 10.97 12.68 -9.66
CA SER A 152 11.43 12.00 -8.45
C SER A 152 10.28 11.94 -7.46
N ALA A 153 9.88 10.73 -7.07
CA ALA A 153 8.99 10.56 -5.93
C ALA A 153 9.65 11.13 -4.66
N ARG A 154 8.86 11.80 -3.83
CA ARG A 154 9.27 12.33 -2.52
C ARG A 154 8.28 11.84 -1.47
N LYS A 155 8.71 11.73 -0.21
CA LYS A 155 7.89 11.28 0.93
C LYS A 155 6.63 12.13 1.18
N GLY A 156 6.55 13.34 0.61
CA GLY A 156 5.52 14.32 0.92
C GLY A 156 5.81 15.03 2.24
N VAL A 157 4.77 15.55 2.89
CA VAL A 157 4.88 16.26 4.18
C VAL A 157 4.48 15.32 5.31
N THR A 158 5.30 15.27 6.37
CA THR A 158 4.98 14.56 7.62
C THR A 158 4.93 15.58 8.74
N THR A 159 3.74 15.81 9.30
CA THR A 159 3.56 16.62 10.50
C THR A 159 3.44 15.71 11.70
N ASP A 160 4.39 15.77 12.63
CA ASP A 160 4.32 14.96 13.87
C ASP A 160 3.07 15.28 14.69
N ARG A 161 2.55 16.52 14.57
CA ARG A 161 1.32 17.00 15.22
C ARG A 161 0.40 17.67 14.20
N ASN A 162 -0.43 16.87 13.53
CA ASN A 162 -1.40 17.35 12.54
C ASN A 162 -2.26 18.52 13.04
N GLY A 163 -2.79 18.44 14.27
CA GLY A 163 -3.67 19.48 14.82
C GLY A 163 -3.02 20.84 15.06
N ILE A 164 -1.70 20.97 14.89
CA ILE A 164 -0.99 22.25 14.91
C ILE A 164 -0.89 22.82 13.49
N PHE A 165 -0.43 22.01 12.54
CA PHE A 165 -0.09 22.47 11.19
C PHE A 165 -1.24 22.42 10.19
N TRP A 166 -2.29 21.66 10.47
CA TRP A 166 -3.49 21.66 9.63
C TRP A 166 -4.42 22.76 10.10
N ALA A 167 -4.98 23.52 9.17
CA ALA A 167 -5.78 24.67 9.51
C ALA A 167 -7.00 24.81 8.61
N ARG A 168 -8.06 25.43 9.15
CA ARG A 168 -9.24 25.88 8.41
C ARG A 168 -9.09 27.36 8.09
N LEU A 169 -9.50 27.74 6.89
CA LEU A 169 -9.54 29.15 6.48
C LEU A 169 -10.80 29.80 7.06
N LEU A 170 -10.68 31.00 7.64
CA LEU A 170 -11.81 31.72 8.25
C LEU A 170 -12.38 32.83 7.36
N GLY A 171 -11.90 32.98 6.12
CA GLY A 171 -12.43 33.92 5.13
C GLY A 171 -11.91 35.37 5.25
N GLU A 172 -11.37 35.77 6.40
CA GLU A 172 -10.68 37.05 6.57
C GLU A 172 -9.30 36.99 5.89
N SER A 173 -9.11 37.72 4.79
CA SER A 173 -7.85 37.75 4.03
C SER A 173 -7.43 39.17 3.63
N SER A 174 -6.12 39.38 3.56
CA SER A 174 -5.45 40.48 2.87
C SER A 174 -4.79 39.94 1.59
N SER A 175 -4.08 40.80 0.86
CA SER A 175 -3.36 40.40 -0.35
C SER A 175 -2.28 39.32 -0.12
N ASP A 176 -1.69 39.28 1.08
CA ASP A 176 -0.52 38.46 1.43
C ASP A 176 -0.77 37.47 2.58
N SER A 177 -1.86 37.63 3.34
CA SER A 177 -2.16 36.79 4.50
C SER A 177 -3.63 36.43 4.62
N ILE A 178 -3.90 35.33 5.31
CA ILE A 178 -5.26 34.84 5.57
C ILE A 178 -5.36 34.38 7.01
N ARG A 179 -6.52 34.63 7.61
CA ARG A 179 -6.82 34.19 8.97
C ARG A 179 -7.18 32.72 8.95
N VAL A 180 -6.50 31.96 9.78
CA VAL A 180 -6.69 30.52 9.91
C VAL A 180 -6.90 30.11 11.35
N GLN A 181 -7.58 28.99 11.56
CA GLN A 181 -7.69 28.30 12.84
C GLN A 181 -7.07 26.92 12.72
N ASN A 182 -6.18 26.54 13.63
CA ASN A 182 -5.61 25.19 13.63
C ASN A 182 -6.68 24.13 13.94
N ALA A 183 -6.55 22.96 13.32
CA ALA A 183 -7.45 21.83 13.50
C ALA A 183 -7.09 21.02 14.75
N ALA A 184 -7.10 21.68 15.92
CA ALA A 184 -6.59 21.16 17.20
C ALA A 184 -7.11 19.77 17.61
N HIS A 185 -8.33 19.42 17.20
CA HIS A 185 -8.99 18.16 17.50
C HIS A 185 -8.51 16.99 16.61
N ILE A 186 -7.67 17.23 15.60
CA ILE A 186 -7.20 16.22 14.67
C ILE A 186 -5.85 15.65 15.10
N GLY A 187 -5.78 14.33 15.22
CA GLY A 187 -4.56 13.58 15.49
C GLY A 187 -4.65 12.78 16.79
N ARG A 188 -3.51 12.21 17.21
CA ARG A 188 -3.42 11.41 18.45
C ARG A 188 -3.09 12.25 19.69
N THR A 189 -2.43 13.39 19.50
CA THR A 189 -2.03 14.28 20.59
C THR A 189 -3.26 15.01 21.10
N LYS A 190 -3.51 14.89 22.41
CA LYS A 190 -4.61 15.58 23.09
C LYS A 190 -4.17 16.98 23.54
N ASP A 191 -5.15 17.81 23.91
CA ASP A 191 -4.93 19.11 24.56
C ASP A 191 -4.12 20.12 23.74
N ILE A 192 -4.18 20.01 22.41
CA ILE A 192 -3.69 21.07 21.52
C ILE A 192 -4.62 22.27 21.67
N ALA A 193 -4.05 23.45 21.97
CA ALA A 193 -4.83 24.68 22.05
C ALA A 193 -5.39 25.07 20.68
N THR A 194 -6.67 25.47 20.63
CA THR A 194 -7.25 26.12 19.46
C THR A 194 -6.75 27.56 19.40
N LYS A 195 -6.02 27.88 18.35
CA LYS A 195 -5.47 29.20 18.05
C LYS A 195 -5.98 29.67 16.70
N THR A 196 -6.28 30.96 16.65
CA THR A 196 -6.56 31.68 15.41
C THR A 196 -5.45 32.69 15.18
N ALA A 197 -4.86 32.70 13.99
CA ALA A 197 -3.77 33.60 13.63
C ALA A 197 -3.89 34.04 12.16
N LEU A 198 -3.27 35.16 11.81
CA LEU A 198 -2.96 35.48 10.42
C LEU A 198 -1.72 34.69 10.01
N VAL A 199 -1.72 34.15 8.80
CA VAL A 199 -0.63 33.36 8.23
C VAL A 199 -0.43 33.82 6.80
N GLU A 200 0.82 33.95 6.34
CA GLU A 200 1.12 34.27 4.95
C GLU A 200 0.59 33.18 4.01
N VAL A 201 -0.06 33.60 2.93
CA VAL A 201 -0.70 32.68 1.97
C VAL A 201 0.34 31.74 1.33
N GLU A 202 1.58 32.19 1.17
CA GLU A 202 2.67 31.40 0.58
C GLU A 202 3.10 30.18 1.40
N HIS A 203 2.70 30.10 2.67
CA HIS A 203 2.97 28.96 3.54
C HIS A 203 1.76 28.02 3.65
N LEU A 204 0.63 28.33 3.02
CA LEU A 204 -0.59 27.54 3.05
C LEU A 204 -0.78 26.74 1.77
N PHE A 205 -0.83 25.41 1.90
CA PHE A 205 -1.00 24.49 0.78
C PHE A 205 -2.29 23.66 0.92
N PRO A 206 -2.87 23.17 -0.19
CA PRO A 206 -3.92 22.15 -0.15
C PRO A 206 -3.43 20.91 0.61
N LEU A 207 -4.24 20.42 1.55
CA LEU A 207 -3.91 19.21 2.29
C LEU A 207 -4.39 17.99 1.52
N LEU A 208 -3.48 17.23 0.91
CA LEU A 208 -3.79 15.92 0.32
C LEU A 208 -3.46 14.82 1.33
N ARG A 209 -4.46 14.01 1.69
CA ARG A 209 -4.30 12.86 2.59
C ARG A 209 -4.40 11.57 1.80
N GLY A 210 -3.82 10.48 2.32
CA GLY A 210 -3.88 9.17 1.66
C GLY A 210 -5.30 8.67 1.37
N ARG A 211 -6.32 9.10 2.13
CA ARG A 211 -7.74 8.77 1.87
C ARG A 211 -8.32 9.45 0.62
N GLY A 212 -7.72 10.55 0.18
CA GLY A 212 -8.11 11.29 -1.02
C GLY A 212 -7.23 10.97 -2.22
N VAL A 213 -6.41 9.91 -2.14
CA VAL A 213 -5.56 9.46 -3.25
C VAL A 213 -6.07 8.12 -3.74
N ALA A 214 -6.34 8.05 -5.04
CA ALA A 214 -6.70 6.84 -5.76
C ALA A 214 -5.89 6.74 -7.08
N PRO A 215 -5.88 5.60 -7.77
CA PRO A 215 -5.22 5.51 -9.08
C PRO A 215 -5.75 6.57 -10.05
N PHE A 216 -4.86 7.46 -10.49
CA PHE A 216 -5.15 8.58 -11.40
C PHE A 216 -6.13 9.64 -10.86
N ASP A 217 -6.34 9.69 -9.54
CA ASP A 217 -7.22 10.67 -8.89
C ASP A 217 -6.62 11.16 -7.57
N ALA A 218 -6.69 12.47 -7.36
CA ALA A 218 -6.20 13.13 -6.16
C ALA A 218 -7.16 14.24 -5.75
N GLN A 219 -7.81 14.06 -4.60
CA GLN A 219 -8.78 14.97 -4.03
C GLN A 219 -8.24 15.52 -2.71
N PRO A 220 -7.67 16.75 -2.71
CA PRO A 220 -7.31 17.43 -1.49
C PRO A 220 -8.52 17.67 -0.59
N GLU A 221 -8.27 17.84 0.71
CA GLU A 221 -9.30 18.17 1.68
C GLU A 221 -9.92 19.55 1.36
N ALA A 222 -11.24 19.59 1.21
CA ALA A 222 -11.95 20.82 0.88
C ALA A 222 -11.77 21.89 1.97
N GLU A 223 -11.97 21.50 3.23
CA GLU A 223 -12.02 22.41 4.39
C GLU A 223 -10.67 22.65 5.06
N LEU A 224 -9.66 21.84 4.74
CA LEU A 224 -8.36 21.88 5.42
C LEU A 224 -7.24 22.31 4.48
N ARG A 225 -6.31 23.05 5.05
CA ARG A 225 -5.01 23.39 4.47
C ARG A 225 -3.91 22.91 5.41
N ILE A 226 -2.70 22.84 4.89
CA ILE A 226 -1.49 22.53 5.67
C ILE A 226 -0.53 23.71 5.60
N ILE A 227 0.01 24.08 6.75
CA ILE A 227 1.02 25.12 6.90
C ILE A 227 2.39 24.45 6.69
N VAL A 228 3.14 24.91 5.68
CA VAL A 228 4.48 24.43 5.31
C VAL A 228 5.40 25.65 5.13
N PRO A 229 6.04 26.12 6.21
CA PRO A 229 6.87 27.32 6.14
C PRO A 229 8.24 27.05 5.51
N GLN A 230 8.74 25.83 5.64
CA GLN A 230 10.05 25.43 5.13
C GLN A 230 10.08 25.20 3.61
N ARG A 231 11.20 25.55 2.97
CA ARG A 231 11.46 25.29 1.54
C ARG A 231 12.39 24.09 1.31
N GLY A 232 13.05 23.60 2.36
CA GLY A 232 13.95 22.44 2.33
C GLY A 232 13.56 21.34 3.30
N MET A 233 14.49 20.41 3.54
CA MET A 233 14.29 19.35 4.55
C MET A 233 14.30 19.88 5.98
N HIS A 234 14.97 21.01 6.21
CA HIS A 234 15.11 21.64 7.52
C HIS A 234 14.19 22.85 7.63
N GLY A 235 13.93 23.28 8.87
CA GLY A 235 13.21 24.53 9.13
C GLY A 235 13.90 25.72 8.46
N ASP A 236 13.11 26.72 8.09
CA ASP A 236 13.61 27.95 7.49
C ASP A 236 14.09 28.90 8.60
N PRO A 237 15.40 29.16 8.73
CA PRO A 237 15.92 30.05 9.77
C PRO A 237 15.53 31.51 9.54
N ASP A 238 15.19 31.88 8.30
CA ASP A 238 14.81 33.24 7.92
C ASP A 238 13.30 33.46 8.01
N LEU A 239 12.53 32.44 8.42
CA LEU A 239 11.07 32.54 8.61
C LEU A 239 10.61 33.73 9.47
N PRO A 240 11.29 34.12 10.57
CA PRO A 240 10.91 35.31 11.33
C PRO A 240 10.93 36.60 10.50
N ILE A 241 11.71 36.63 9.42
CA ILE A 241 11.88 37.78 8.52
C ILE A 241 10.97 37.63 7.30
N SER A 242 10.94 36.44 6.68
CA SER A 242 10.19 36.18 5.44
C SER A 242 8.70 35.94 5.67
N GLY A 243 8.33 35.29 6.77
CA GLY A 243 6.95 34.96 7.15
C GLY A 243 6.65 35.28 8.62
N PRO A 244 6.76 36.56 9.04
CA PRO A 244 6.64 36.96 10.45
C PRO A 244 5.28 36.66 11.08
N LYS A 245 4.20 36.49 10.29
CA LYS A 245 2.87 36.11 10.79
C LYS A 245 2.79 34.59 11.04
N THR A 246 3.55 33.81 10.28
CA THR A 246 3.61 32.33 10.41
C THR A 246 4.55 31.87 11.53
N PHE A 247 5.61 32.62 11.82
CA PHE A 247 6.57 32.33 12.90
C PHE A 247 5.94 32.41 14.30
#